data_AF-A0A0D0CAC3-F1
#
_entry.id   AF-A0A0D0CAC3-F1
#
_cell.length_a   1.000
_cell.length_b   1.000
_cell.length_c   1.000
_cell.angle_alpha   90.00
_cell.angle_beta   90.00
_cell.angle_gamma   90.00
#
_symmetry.space_group_name_H-M   'P 1'
#
loop_
_entity.id
_entity.type
_entity.pdbx_description
1 polymer ?
#
loop_
_entity_poly.entity_id
_entity_poly.type
_entity_poly.pdbx_seq_one_letter_code
_entity_poly.pdbx_strand_id
1 'polypeptide(L)'
;MVINVGVLEHPLKLYKTQNDYLCQWVEHRNESLEALLAMEAPPTPWKCSFCDGDGIYRCLGCFSQPLFCTQCCQKQHYMLPFHRIKQWTGTFFED
;
A
#
# COMPACT_ATOMS: atom_id res chain seq x y z
N MET A 1 -39.80 -15.09 -53.81
CA MET A 1 -38.47 -15.31 -53.20
C MET A 1 -38.36 -14.33 -52.04
N VAL A 2 -38.68 -14.77 -50.83
CA VAL A 2 -38.56 -13.96 -49.62
C VAL A 2 -37.49 -14.62 -48.75
N ILE A 3 -36.30 -14.02 -48.74
CA ILE A 3 -35.22 -14.40 -47.83
C ILE A 3 -35.47 -13.67 -46.52
N ASN A 4 -36.08 -14.38 -45.57
CA ASN A 4 -36.27 -13.91 -44.20
C ASN A 4 -34.95 -14.16 -43.47
N VAL A 5 -34.11 -13.13 -43.39
CA VAL A 5 -32.82 -13.19 -42.68
C VAL A 5 -33.13 -13.08 -41.19
N GLY A 6 -33.18 -14.21 -40.51
CA GLY A 6 -33.28 -14.27 -39.06
C GLY A 6 -32.06 -13.59 -38.43
N VAL A 7 -32.30 -12.48 -37.74
CA VAL A 7 -31.29 -11.86 -36.88
C VAL A 7 -31.07 -12.80 -35.70
N LEU A 8 -29.93 -13.49 -35.69
CA LEU A 8 -29.47 -14.25 -34.53
C LEU A 8 -29.10 -13.25 -33.43
N GLU A 9 -30.00 -13.06 -32.47
CA GLU A 9 -29.73 -12.39 -31.20
C GLU A 9 -28.66 -13.19 -30.44
N HIS A 10 -27.39 -12.83 -30.63
CA HIS A 10 -26.30 -13.29 -29.78
C HIS A 10 -26.06 -12.23 -28.71
N PRO A 11 -26.17 -12.57 -27.41
CA PRO A 11 -25.92 -11.60 -26.36
C PRO A 11 -24.46 -11.14 -26.45
N LEU A 12 -24.28 -9.86 -26.77
CA LEU A 12 -22.97 -9.21 -26.73
C LEU A 12 -22.43 -9.38 -25.31
N LYS A 13 -21.32 -10.12 -25.17
CA LYS A 13 -20.58 -10.14 -23.90
C LYS A 13 -20.10 -8.70 -23.65
N LEU A 14 -20.77 -8.00 -22.74
CA LEU A 14 -20.33 -6.71 -22.25
C LEU A 14 -19.09 -6.93 -21.40
N TYR A 15 -17.92 -6.72 -22.01
CA TYR A 15 -16.66 -6.69 -21.29
C TYR A 15 -16.54 -5.34 -20.58
N LYS A 16 -16.08 -5.37 -19.33
CA LYS A 16 -15.73 -4.15 -18.61
C LYS A 16 -14.61 -3.43 -19.35
N THR A 17 -14.85 -2.19 -19.70
CA THR A 17 -13.85 -1.25 -20.18
C THR A 17 -12.96 -0.80 -19.02
N GLN A 18 -11.83 -0.17 -19.33
CA GLN A 18 -10.99 0.46 -18.31
C GLN A 18 -11.77 1.51 -17.49
N ASN A 19 -12.67 2.25 -18.14
CA ASN A 19 -13.52 3.23 -17.46
C ASN A 19 -14.45 2.57 -16.44
N ASP A 20 -15.01 1.40 -16.77
CA ASP A 20 -15.89 0.67 -15.85
C ASP A 20 -15.17 0.24 -14.56
N TYR A 21 -13.89 -0.14 -14.66
CA TYR A 21 -13.05 -0.44 -13.49
C TYR A 21 -12.71 0.80 -12.67
N LEU A 22 -12.41 1.93 -13.33
CA LEU A 22 -12.18 3.19 -12.62
C LEU A 22 -13.42 3.64 -11.85
N CYS A 23 -14.62 3.54 -12.47
CA CYS A 23 -15.88 3.85 -11.78
C CYS A 23 -16.11 2.95 -10.56
N GLN A 24 -15.82 1.66 -10.64
CA GLN A 24 -15.88 0.75 -9.48
C GLN A 24 -14.89 1.14 -8.39
N TRP A 25 -13.66 1.53 -8.75
CA TRP A 25 -12.67 1.97 -7.75
C TRP A 25 -13.10 3.23 -7.00
N VAL A 26 -13.87 4.13 -7.62
CA VAL A 26 -14.36 5.36 -6.94
C VAL A 26 -15.12 5.02 -5.66
N GLU A 27 -15.87 3.91 -5.64
CA GLU A 27 -16.60 3.43 -4.46
C GLU A 27 -15.65 3.10 -3.28
N HIS A 28 -14.41 2.69 -3.57
CA HIS A 28 -13.37 2.32 -2.60
C HIS A 28 -12.30 3.41 -2.38
N ARG A 29 -12.46 4.59 -2.98
CA ARG A 29 -11.44 5.65 -2.95
C ARG A 29 -11.08 6.04 -1.51
N ASN A 30 -12.08 6.21 -0.65
CA ASN A 30 -11.86 6.67 0.72
C ASN A 30 -11.13 5.61 1.55
N GLU A 31 -11.53 4.33 1.45
CA GLU A 31 -10.83 3.21 2.13
C GLU A 31 -9.36 3.14 1.70
N SER A 32 -9.11 3.33 0.41
CA SER A 32 -7.74 3.38 -0.14
C SER A 32 -6.95 4.56 0.44
N LEU A 33 -7.56 5.75 0.49
CA LEU A 33 -6.95 6.95 1.05
C LEU A 33 -6.65 6.81 2.54
N GLU A 34 -7.59 6.26 3.31
CA GLU A 34 -7.43 6.01 4.74
C GLU A 34 -6.27 5.03 5.00
N ALA A 35 -6.17 3.96 4.21
CA ALA A 35 -5.06 3.01 4.31
C ALA A 35 -3.70 3.69 4.00
N LEU A 36 -3.64 4.56 2.99
CA LEU A 36 -2.43 5.33 2.67
C LEU A 36 -2.05 6.27 3.82
N LEU A 37 -3.01 7.04 4.34
CA LEU A 37 -2.77 7.97 5.45
C LEU A 37 -2.39 7.25 6.74
N ALA A 38 -2.96 6.08 7.01
CA ALA A 38 -2.61 5.27 8.17
C ALA A 38 -1.15 4.79 8.15
N MET A 39 -0.52 4.72 6.98
CA MET A 39 0.90 4.38 6.86
C MET A 39 1.83 5.55 7.15
N GLU A 40 1.38 6.81 7.14
CA GLU A 40 2.25 7.98 7.39
C GLU A 40 2.74 8.05 8.85
N ALA A 41 1.98 7.48 9.78
CA ALA A 41 2.34 7.36 11.19
C ALA A 41 2.68 5.90 11.55
N PRO A 42 3.50 5.66 12.60
CA PRO A 42 3.69 4.33 13.15
C PRO A 42 2.38 3.84 13.81
N PRO A 43 2.02 2.55 13.68
CA PRO A 43 0.90 1.98 14.42
C PRO A 43 1.17 2.05 15.93
N THR A 44 0.14 2.37 16.71
CA THR A 44 0.20 2.34 18.18
C THR A 44 -0.16 0.93 18.66
N PRO A 45 0.65 0.28 19.53
CA PRO A 45 1.89 0.76 20.14
C PRO A 45 3.09 0.72 19.18
N TRP A 46 4.02 1.66 19.33
CA TRP A 46 5.23 1.80 18.50
C TRP A 46 6.25 0.71 18.83
N LYS A 47 6.05 -0.49 18.27
CA LYS A 47 6.84 -1.68 18.58
C LYS A 47 7.74 -2.10 17.44
N CYS A 48 8.94 -2.52 17.79
CA CYS A 48 9.88 -3.10 16.84
C CYS A 48 9.33 -4.42 16.31
N SER A 49 9.28 -4.55 14.98
CA SER A 49 8.75 -5.73 14.29
C SER A 49 9.56 -7.02 14.52
N PHE A 50 10.72 -6.96 15.18
CA PHE A 50 11.63 -8.10 15.38
C PHE A 50 11.79 -8.53 16.84
N CYS A 51 11.65 -7.62 17.79
CA CYS A 51 11.95 -7.91 19.20
C CYS A 51 10.97 -7.26 20.19
N ASP A 52 9.91 -6.61 19.72
CA ASP A 52 8.91 -5.92 20.55
C ASP A 52 9.45 -4.78 21.47
N GLY A 53 10.71 -4.37 21.24
CA GLY A 53 11.29 -3.16 21.82
C GLY A 53 10.71 -1.89 21.21
N ASP A 54 11.25 -0.72 21.58
CA ASP A 54 10.70 0.57 21.14
C ASP A 54 10.98 0.83 19.66
N GLY A 55 9.92 0.76 18.84
CA GLY A 55 9.97 0.90 17.39
C GLY A 55 9.92 2.35 16.94
N ILE A 56 11.04 3.06 17.02
CA ILE A 56 11.12 4.49 16.69
C ILE A 56 11.76 4.77 15.33
N TYR A 57 12.35 3.76 14.66
CA TYR A 57 12.96 3.92 13.35
C TYR A 57 12.14 3.23 12.27
N ARG A 58 12.08 3.82 11.09
CA ARG A 58 11.53 3.22 9.87
C ARG A 58 12.55 3.36 8.76
N CYS A 59 12.56 2.43 7.81
CA CYS A 59 13.37 2.54 6.60
C CYS A 59 12.48 2.66 5.36
N LEU A 60 12.77 3.63 4.49
CA LEU A 60 12.04 3.86 3.23
C LEU A 60 12.44 2.87 2.13
N GLY A 61 13.60 2.22 2.26
CA GLY A 61 14.06 1.18 1.32
C GLY A 61 13.54 -0.22 1.65
N CYS A 62 13.02 -0.44 2.86
CA CYS A 62 12.47 -1.74 3.25
C CYS A 62 11.06 -1.92 2.70
N PHE A 63 10.77 -3.12 2.18
CA PHE A 63 9.41 -3.54 1.90
C PHE A 63 8.55 -3.42 3.17
N SER A 64 7.29 -3.01 3.01
CA SER A 64 6.32 -2.75 4.08
C SER A 64 6.74 -1.75 5.17
N GLN A 65 7.90 -1.09 5.04
CA GLN A 65 8.40 -0.06 5.95
C GLN A 65 8.20 -0.38 7.46
N PRO A 66 8.71 -1.51 7.95
CA PRO A 66 8.53 -1.93 9.35
C PRO A 66 9.20 -0.96 10.32
N LEU A 67 8.77 -1.04 11.59
CA LEU A 67 9.38 -0.30 12.68
C LEU A 67 10.52 -1.09 13.32
N PHE A 68 11.58 -0.38 13.66
CA PHE A 68 12.79 -0.93 14.26
C PHE A 68 13.12 -0.17 15.55
N CYS A 69 13.57 -0.91 16.56
CA CYS A 69 14.38 -0.31 17.61
C CYS A 69 15.79 -0.04 17.09
N THR A 70 16.59 0.73 17.84
CA THR A 70 17.96 1.11 17.46
C THR A 70 18.81 -0.11 17.07
N GLN A 71 18.80 -1.16 17.89
CA GLN A 71 19.64 -2.35 17.69
C GLN A 71 19.23 -3.15 16.45
N CYS A 72 17.92 -3.40 16.29
CA CYS A 72 17.40 -4.09 15.11
C CYS A 72 17.62 -3.26 13.84
N CYS A 73 17.48 -1.94 13.92
CA CYS A 73 17.73 -1.04 12.79
C CYS A 73 19.18 -1.17 12.31
N GLN A 74 20.15 -1.03 13.21
CA GLN A 74 21.57 -1.16 12.87
C GLN A 74 21.91 -2.54 12.29
N LYS A 75 21.42 -3.62 12.92
CA LYS A 75 21.69 -4.99 12.46
C LYS A 75 21.15 -5.25 11.06
N GLN A 76 19.91 -4.82 10.77
CA GLN A 76 19.27 -5.08 9.49
C GLN A 76 19.85 -4.20 8.36
N HIS A 77 20.33 -3.00 8.68
CA HIS A 77 20.82 -2.04 7.69
C HIS A 77 22.35 -1.99 7.57
N TYR A 78 23.08 -2.84 8.30
CA TYR A 78 24.55 -2.85 8.33
C TYR A 78 25.19 -2.91 6.92
N MET A 79 24.63 -3.73 6.02
CA MET A 79 25.12 -3.89 4.65
C MET A 79 24.24 -3.18 3.59
N LEU A 80 23.38 -2.25 4.02
CA LEU A 80 22.40 -1.57 3.15
C LEU A 80 22.61 -0.04 3.18
N PRO A 81 23.76 0.47 2.71
CA PRO A 81 24.15 1.88 2.88
C PRO A 81 23.24 2.88 2.15
N PHE A 82 22.47 2.44 1.15
CA PHE A 82 21.55 3.29 0.39
C PHE A 82 20.12 3.31 0.96
N HIS A 83 19.85 2.52 2.00
CA HIS A 83 18.56 2.55 2.68
C HIS A 83 18.45 3.84 3.50
N ARG A 84 17.38 4.59 3.27
CA ARG A 84 17.11 5.82 4.01
C ARG A 84 16.31 5.51 5.27
N ILE A 85 16.96 5.65 6.41
CA ILE A 85 16.35 5.50 7.74
C ILE A 85 15.76 6.84 8.15
N LYS A 86 14.60 6.81 8.80
CA LYS A 86 13.93 7.95 9.42
C LYS A 86 13.60 7.64 10.87
N GLN A 87 13.62 8.66 11.73
CA GLN A 87 13.25 8.55 13.14
C GLN A 87 11.90 9.20 13.42
N TRP A 88 11.07 8.54 14.22
CA TRP A 88 9.82 9.10 14.71
C TRP A 88 10.08 10.15 15.80
N THR A 89 9.58 11.37 15.60
CA THR A 89 9.72 12.50 16.54
C THR A 89 8.60 12.56 17.58
N GLY A 90 7.56 11.72 17.42
CA GLY A 90 6.29 11.85 18.14
C GLY A 90 5.16 12.41 17.26
N THR A 91 5.50 13.14 16.20
CA THR A 91 4.52 13.75 15.28
C THR A 91 4.77 13.41 13.82
N PHE A 92 6.02 13.23 13.38
CA PHE A 92 6.37 12.83 12.02
C PHE A 92 7.69 12.04 11.98
N PHE A 93 8.00 11.45 10.83
CA PHE A 93 9.30 10.81 10.57
C PHE A 93 10.31 11.82 9.99
N GLU A 94 11.30 12.17 10.80
CA GLU A 94 12.42 13.06 10.43
C GLU A 94 13.53 12.25 9.73
N ASP A 95 14.27 12.95 8.86
CA ASP A 95 15.40 12.41 8.09
C ASP A 95 16.67 12.16 8.93
#